data_AF-A0A0Q9XWA5-F1
#
_entry.id   AF-A0A0Q9XWA5-F1
#
_cell.length_a   1.000
_cell.length_b   1.000
_cell.length_c   1.000
_cell.angle_alpha   90.00
_cell.angle_beta   90.00
_cell.angle_gamma   90.00
#
_symmetry.space_group_name_H-M   'P 1'
#
loop_
_entity.id
_entity.type
_entity.pdbx_description
1 polymer ?
#
loop_
_entity_poly.entity_id
_entity_poly.type
_entity_poly.pdbx_seq_one_letter_code
_entity_poly.pdbx_strand_id
1 'polypeptide(L)'
;MEKSRPLMQQHLFTRLLRGEISDYQAFNKLGKEIDLHLEAMSYYVMLMEFKQEDETVNPLALKRIKEWIACLPSTEKYQIDLFGASAFILILSGEPDQSMLIDWYKKLNQDREISVTIGVGNSYDEAIQIGKSHLEAATALQYKLIKGMNQIIFFSETSAENLKMKWYDKQIVEQLDLFIRQRDMEQIEKVLEQITNIIRSPDSNLFLAKCLMFDVSGVIMRIVQDMQPIQSKLEGMMPDVLKINDFHSLEEMEKTVNKIIQEAKKCWKFMSNLVGIIYYWMIYCNIYKITIMSINSLFKP
;
A
#
# COMPACT_ATOMS: atom_id res chain seq x y z
N MET A 1 3.57 12.28 38.46
CA MET A 1 2.65 13.03 37.57
C MET A 1 3.29 13.41 36.23
N GLU A 2 4.62 13.60 36.16
CA GLU A 2 5.29 14.06 34.92
C GLU A 2 5.31 13.02 33.78
N LYS A 3 5.42 11.72 34.10
CA LYS A 3 5.38 10.64 33.08
C LYS A 3 3.98 10.36 32.51
N SER A 4 2.90 10.78 33.16
CA SER A 4 1.53 10.51 32.72
C SER A 4 0.96 11.58 31.78
N ARG A 5 1.55 12.79 31.76
CA ARG A 5 1.03 13.93 30.98
C ARG A 5 0.96 13.64 29.46
N PRO A 6 2.01 13.12 28.79
CA PRO A 6 1.93 12.84 27.34
C PRO A 6 0.84 11.82 26.98
N LEU A 7 0.68 10.79 27.82
CA LEU A 7 -0.37 9.78 27.65
C LEU A 7 -1.78 10.38 27.79
N MET A 8 -1.96 11.31 28.73
CA MET A 8 -3.23 12.02 28.90
C MET A 8 -3.53 12.97 27.74
N GLN A 9 -2.52 13.67 27.21
CA GLN A 9 -2.66 14.51 26.02
C GLN A 9 -3.06 13.68 24.80
N GLN A 10 -2.38 12.54 24.59
CA GLN A 10 -2.71 11.61 23.51
C GLN A 10 -4.12 11.05 23.64
N HIS A 11 -4.55 10.67 24.85
CA HIS A 11 -5.91 10.22 25.10
C HIS A 11 -6.94 11.30 24.78
N LEU A 12 -6.73 12.53 25.24
CA LEU A 12 -7.67 13.64 25.02
C LEU A 12 -7.79 13.98 23.52
N PHE A 13 -6.68 14.03 22.80
CA PHE A 13 -6.70 14.22 21.36
C PHE A 13 -7.38 13.07 20.63
N THR A 14 -7.16 11.83 21.03
CA THR A 14 -7.85 10.67 20.43
C THR A 14 -9.36 10.80 20.54
N ARG A 15 -9.86 11.29 21.68
CA ARG A 15 -11.30 11.57 21.87
C ARG A 15 -11.79 12.70 20.97
N LEU A 16 -11.00 13.76 20.82
CA LEU A 16 -11.30 14.86 19.88
C LEU A 16 -11.41 14.35 18.44
N LEU A 17 -10.43 13.57 17.99
CA LEU A 17 -10.38 13.01 16.64
C LEU A 17 -11.55 12.06 16.33
N ARG A 18 -12.11 11.41 17.37
CA ARG A 18 -13.30 10.56 17.27
C ARG A 18 -14.62 11.34 17.30
N GLY A 19 -14.57 12.66 17.50
CA GLY A 19 -15.77 13.48 17.66
C GLY A 19 -16.48 13.29 19.00
N GLU A 20 -15.80 12.76 20.01
CA GLU A 20 -16.37 12.56 21.35
C GLU A 20 -16.38 13.85 22.20
N ILE A 21 -15.87 14.96 21.65
CA ILE A 21 -15.79 16.26 22.32
C ILE A 21 -16.59 17.26 21.50
N SER A 22 -17.55 17.93 22.15
CA SER A 22 -18.56 18.76 21.52
C SER A 22 -18.04 20.12 21.03
N ASP A 23 -17.06 20.71 21.70
CA ASP A 23 -16.59 22.08 21.46
C ASP A 23 -15.22 22.36 22.10
N TYR A 24 -14.62 23.51 21.75
CA TYR A 24 -13.31 23.93 22.27
C TYR A 24 -13.33 24.23 23.76
N GLN A 25 -14.44 24.67 24.34
CA GLN A 25 -14.50 24.98 25.77
C GLN A 25 -14.41 23.70 26.60
N ALA A 26 -15.14 22.67 26.20
CA ALA A 26 -15.07 21.34 26.77
C ALA A 26 -13.67 20.74 26.63
N PHE A 27 -13.06 20.86 25.44
CA PHE A 27 -11.68 20.43 25.22
C PHE A 27 -10.70 21.16 26.14
N ASN A 28 -10.69 22.48 26.14
CA ASN A 28 -9.77 23.32 26.91
C ASN A 28 -9.95 23.16 28.42
N LYS A 29 -11.18 22.89 28.89
CA LYS A 29 -11.45 22.57 30.29
C LYS A 29 -10.78 21.25 30.71
N LEU A 30 -10.89 20.21 29.89
CA LEU A 30 -10.23 18.92 30.12
C LEU A 30 -8.70 19.04 29.96
N GLY A 31 -8.25 19.86 29.01
CA GLY A 31 -6.84 20.10 28.70
C GLY A 31 -6.09 20.93 29.73
N LYS A 32 -6.79 21.76 30.53
CA LYS A 32 -6.19 22.66 31.53
C LYS A 32 -5.30 21.95 32.54
N GLU A 33 -5.67 20.76 32.99
CA GLU A 33 -4.89 20.00 33.99
C GLU A 33 -3.61 19.37 33.40
N ILE A 34 -3.53 19.29 32.07
CA ILE A 34 -2.42 18.67 31.33
C ILE A 34 -1.68 19.66 30.42
N ASP A 35 -1.88 20.96 30.65
CA ASP A 35 -1.22 22.06 29.93
C ASP A 35 -1.46 21.96 28.42
N LEU A 36 -2.73 21.76 28.04
CA LEU A 36 -3.16 21.59 26.66
C LEU A 36 -4.31 22.51 26.34
N HIS A 37 -4.13 23.37 25.34
CA HIS A 37 -5.10 24.39 24.95
C HIS A 37 -5.14 24.51 23.43
N LEU A 38 -6.34 24.64 22.88
CA LEU A 38 -6.57 25.03 21.50
C LEU A 38 -7.09 26.47 21.53
N GLU A 39 -6.26 27.44 21.14
CA GLU A 39 -6.58 28.88 21.21
C GLU A 39 -6.72 29.53 19.83
N ALA A 40 -6.25 28.86 18.76
CA ALA A 40 -6.38 29.35 17.41
C ALA A 40 -7.83 29.33 16.90
N MET A 41 -8.09 30.17 15.89
CA MET A 41 -9.42 30.30 15.28
C MET A 41 -9.82 29.09 14.44
N SER A 42 -8.83 28.38 13.88
CA SER A 42 -9.06 27.24 13.02
C SER A 42 -7.94 26.22 13.12
N TYR A 43 -8.25 24.97 12.80
CA TYR A 43 -7.32 23.85 12.80
C TYR A 43 -7.53 22.93 11.59
N TYR A 44 -6.42 22.40 11.09
CA TYR A 44 -6.39 21.32 10.11
C TYR A 44 -5.53 20.17 10.60
N VAL A 45 -5.73 19.00 9.98
CA VAL A 45 -5.01 17.77 10.32
C VAL A 45 -4.12 17.35 9.16
N MET A 46 -2.88 16.97 9.49
CA MET A 46 -1.99 16.26 8.59
C MET A 46 -1.76 14.84 9.11
N LEU A 47 -1.79 13.86 8.23
CA LEU A 47 -1.45 12.47 8.56
C LEU A 47 -0.20 12.10 7.75
N MET A 48 0.90 11.84 8.45
CA MET A 48 2.19 11.52 7.84
C MET A 48 2.46 10.04 7.98
N GLU A 49 2.70 9.36 6.87
CA GLU A 49 3.05 7.95 6.83
C GLU A 49 4.45 7.78 6.24
N PHE A 50 5.30 7.05 6.96
CA PHE A 50 6.67 6.76 6.58
C PHE A 50 6.74 5.34 6.02
N LYS A 51 7.43 5.19 4.89
CA LYS A 51 7.72 3.86 4.36
C LYS A 51 8.70 3.16 5.30
N GLN A 52 8.28 2.05 5.90
CA GLN A 52 9.19 1.15 6.60
C GLN A 52 9.97 0.36 5.54
N GLU A 53 11.26 0.66 5.35
CA GLU A 53 12.10 -0.20 4.51
C GLU A 53 12.86 -1.25 5.33
N ASP A 54 13.02 -1.12 6.65
CA ASP A 54 13.51 -2.17 7.55
C ASP A 54 13.17 -1.82 9.01
N GLU A 55 13.01 -2.83 9.87
CA GLU A 55 12.39 -2.87 11.21
C GLU A 55 12.85 -1.88 12.31
N THR A 56 13.62 -0.85 12.02
CA THR A 56 13.85 0.24 12.96
C THR A 56 13.94 1.55 12.20
N VAL A 57 13.03 2.49 12.47
CA VAL A 57 13.25 3.88 12.07
C VAL A 57 14.57 4.31 12.72
N ASN A 58 15.60 4.46 11.90
CA ASN A 58 16.93 4.87 12.32
C ASN A 58 16.81 6.08 13.27
N PRO A 59 17.48 6.10 14.45
CA PRO A 59 17.46 7.25 15.36
C PRO A 59 17.72 8.60 14.67
N LEU A 60 18.51 8.61 13.59
CA LEU A 60 18.73 9.77 12.74
C LEU A 60 17.46 10.22 12.01
N ALA A 61 16.69 9.29 11.46
CA ALA A 61 15.41 9.58 10.79
C ALA A 61 14.39 10.14 11.80
N LEU A 62 14.30 9.59 13.01
CA LEU A 62 13.43 10.15 14.06
C LEU A 62 13.83 11.58 14.46
N LYS A 63 15.13 11.86 14.54
CA LYS A 63 15.63 13.22 14.80
C LYS A 63 15.23 14.18 13.68
N ARG A 64 15.42 13.78 12.43
CA ARG A 64 15.04 14.58 11.25
C ARG A 64 13.53 14.82 11.17
N ILE A 65 12.70 13.83 11.50
CA ILE A 65 11.24 13.98 11.57
C ILE A 65 10.86 15.05 12.60
N LYS A 66 11.50 15.05 13.77
CA LYS A 66 11.26 16.11 14.78
C LYS A 66 11.66 17.49 14.27
N GLU A 67 12.80 17.59 13.59
CA GLU A 67 13.25 18.84 12.95
C GLU A 67 12.28 19.30 11.84
N TRP A 68 11.75 18.37 11.04
CA TRP A 68 10.73 18.65 10.02
C TRP A 68 9.47 19.27 10.62
N ILE A 69 8.94 18.66 11.69
CA ILE A 69 7.74 19.13 12.40
C ILE A 69 8.01 20.49 13.06
N ALA A 70 9.21 20.68 13.64
CA ALA A 70 9.61 21.94 14.24
C ALA A 70 9.60 23.10 13.21
N CYS A 71 10.02 22.84 11.97
CA CYS A 71 10.04 23.82 10.88
C CYS A 71 8.68 24.10 10.23
N LEU A 72 7.59 23.42 10.63
CA LEU A 72 6.26 23.69 10.08
C LEU A 72 5.80 25.13 10.39
N PRO A 73 5.12 25.80 9.46
CA PRO A 73 4.69 27.19 9.62
C PRO A 73 3.34 27.30 10.34
N SER A 74 3.28 26.80 11.57
CA SER A 74 2.07 26.86 12.40
C SER A 74 2.43 27.33 13.80
N THR A 75 1.58 28.17 14.40
CA THR A 75 1.80 28.68 15.76
C THR A 75 1.59 27.58 16.79
N GLU A 76 0.47 26.85 16.67
CA GLU A 76 0.18 25.68 17.50
C GLU A 76 0.34 24.40 16.68
N LYS A 77 0.97 23.40 17.30
CA LYS A 77 1.25 22.11 16.67
C LYS A 77 1.17 21.01 17.72
N TYR A 78 0.37 20.00 17.44
CA TYR A 78 0.22 18.85 18.33
C TYR A 78 0.44 17.56 17.57
N GLN A 79 1.35 16.73 18.07
CA GLN A 79 1.66 15.42 17.51
C GLN A 79 0.94 14.33 18.31
N ILE A 80 0.35 13.39 17.60
CA ILE A 80 -0.31 12.21 18.16
C ILE A 80 0.32 10.98 17.50
N ASP A 81 0.88 10.11 18.34
CA ASP A 81 1.50 8.88 17.88
C ASP A 81 0.47 7.79 17.60
N LEU A 82 0.56 7.15 16.44
CA LEU A 82 -0.21 5.95 16.13
C LEU A 82 0.63 4.73 16.50
N PHE A 83 0.39 4.17 17.69
CA PHE A 83 1.12 3.00 18.18
C PHE A 83 1.01 1.83 17.19
N GLY A 84 2.16 1.24 16.84
CA GLY A 84 2.23 0.10 15.92
C GLY A 84 2.13 0.47 14.43
N ALA A 85 2.02 1.76 14.09
CA ALA A 85 2.07 2.24 12.72
C ALA A 85 3.30 3.14 12.52
N SER A 86 3.87 3.14 11.31
CA SER A 86 4.83 4.16 10.88
C SER A 86 4.10 5.42 10.42
N ALA A 87 3.23 5.93 11.28
CA ALA A 87 2.46 7.12 10.99
C ALA A 87 2.24 7.99 12.23
N PHE A 88 2.15 9.29 12.02
CA PHE A 88 1.80 10.26 13.06
C PHE A 88 0.71 11.19 12.55
N ILE A 89 -0.14 11.64 13.46
CA ILE A 89 -1.14 12.66 13.18
C ILE A 89 -0.64 13.98 13.75
N LEU A 90 -0.72 15.05 12.95
CA LEU A 90 -0.48 16.41 13.40
C LEU A 90 -1.78 17.20 13.36
N ILE A 91 -2.09 17.90 14.46
CA ILE A 91 -3.11 18.94 14.50
C ILE A 91 -2.38 20.28 14.46
N LEU A 92 -2.72 21.12 13.49
CA LEU A 92 -2.02 22.37 13.19
C LEU A 92 -3.02 23.52 13.15
N SER A 93 -2.67 24.64 13.79
CA SER A 93 -3.47 25.86 13.73
C SER A 93 -3.42 26.54 12.36
N GLY A 94 -4.53 27.17 11.96
CA GLY A 94 -4.63 27.98 10.75
C GLY A 94 -5.16 27.22 9.55
N GLU A 95 -4.87 27.73 8.35
CA GLU A 95 -5.26 27.10 7.09
C GLU A 95 -4.04 26.50 6.37
N PRO A 96 -4.20 25.36 5.68
CA PRO A 96 -3.11 24.76 4.92
C PRO A 96 -2.81 25.58 3.65
N ASP A 97 -1.74 26.38 3.68
CA ASP A 97 -1.16 26.97 2.46
C ASP A 97 -0.47 25.86 1.65
N GLN A 98 -1.14 25.42 0.58
CA GLN A 98 -0.63 24.34 -0.26
C GLN A 98 0.76 24.63 -0.84
N SER A 99 1.00 25.86 -1.30
CA SER A 99 2.27 26.24 -1.93
C SER A 99 3.42 26.16 -0.92
N MET A 100 3.17 26.67 0.28
CA MET A 100 4.12 26.68 1.37
C MET A 100 4.42 25.27 1.88
N LEU A 101 3.39 24.42 2.03
CA LEU A 101 3.55 23.04 2.48
C LEU A 101 4.27 22.18 1.44
N ILE A 102 4.02 22.40 0.14
CA ILE A 102 4.77 21.74 -0.95
C ILE A 102 6.24 22.15 -0.90
N ASP A 103 6.55 23.44 -0.71
CA ASP A 103 7.93 23.92 -0.64
C ASP A 103 8.65 23.44 0.62
N TRP A 104 7.95 23.42 1.77
CA TRP A 104 8.42 22.80 3.01
C TRP A 104 8.74 21.33 2.77
N TYR A 105 7.82 20.57 2.18
CA TYR A 105 8.02 19.17 1.84
C TYR A 105 9.23 18.96 0.93
N LYS A 106 9.35 19.73 -0.15
CA LYS A 106 10.46 19.64 -1.10
C LYS A 106 11.80 19.91 -0.45
N LYS A 107 11.94 20.98 0.34
CA LYS A 107 13.19 21.32 1.04
C LYS A 107 13.65 20.19 1.94
N LEU A 108 12.69 19.57 2.61
CA LEU A 108 12.95 18.58 3.63
C LEU A 108 13.19 17.18 3.05
N ASN A 109 12.55 16.85 1.93
CA ASN A 109 12.73 15.59 1.21
C ASN A 109 13.95 15.59 0.25
N GLN A 110 14.77 16.66 0.22
CA GLN A 110 15.94 16.77 -0.66
C GLN A 110 16.98 15.67 -0.43
N ASP A 111 17.17 15.22 0.82
CA ASP A 111 18.23 14.25 1.13
C ASP A 111 17.81 12.78 0.88
N ARG A 112 16.59 12.50 0.40
CA ARG A 112 16.04 11.16 0.05
C ARG A 112 16.14 10.03 1.08
N GLU A 113 16.71 10.24 2.27
CA GLU A 113 16.82 9.17 3.28
C GLU A 113 15.48 8.81 3.94
N ILE A 114 14.44 9.65 3.80
CA ILE A 114 13.14 9.46 4.45
C ILE A 114 12.05 9.48 3.39
N SER A 115 11.42 8.33 3.18
CA SER A 115 10.27 8.17 2.32
C SER A 115 9.00 8.44 3.12
N VAL A 116 8.33 9.57 2.86
CA VAL A 116 7.13 10.01 3.58
C VAL A 116 6.01 10.43 2.63
N THR A 117 4.80 9.98 2.91
CA THR A 117 3.58 10.42 2.23
C THR A 117 2.70 11.13 3.23
N ILE A 118 2.11 12.26 2.84
CA ILE A 118 1.35 13.12 3.74
C ILE A 118 -0.03 13.36 3.18
N GLY A 119 -1.08 13.01 3.93
CA GLY A 119 -2.45 13.42 3.66
C GLY A 119 -2.78 14.69 4.45
N VAL A 120 -3.43 15.66 3.81
CA VAL A 120 -3.81 16.95 4.43
C VAL A 120 -5.31 17.14 4.32
N GLY A 121 -5.99 17.31 5.46
CA GLY A 121 -7.41 17.66 5.55
C GLY A 121 -7.65 19.15 5.41
N ASN A 122 -8.92 19.55 5.26
CA ASN A 122 -9.28 20.97 5.26
C ASN A 122 -9.17 21.58 6.66
N SER A 123 -9.12 22.90 6.72
CA SER A 123 -9.20 23.64 7.99
C SER A 123 -10.64 23.87 8.42
N TYR A 124 -10.86 23.90 9.73
CA TYR A 124 -12.15 24.10 10.34
C TYR A 124 -12.07 25.00 11.57
N ASP A 125 -13.12 25.79 11.78
CA ASP A 125 -13.22 26.78 12.85
C ASP A 125 -13.82 26.21 14.14
N GLU A 126 -14.15 24.93 14.19
CA GLU A 126 -14.80 24.28 15.33
C GLU A 126 -14.11 22.98 15.76
N ALA A 127 -13.98 22.76 17.08
CA ALA A 127 -13.26 21.61 17.63
C ALA A 127 -13.85 20.28 17.15
N ILE A 128 -15.18 20.22 17.07
CA ILE A 128 -15.90 19.02 16.66
C ILE A 128 -15.61 18.63 15.21
N GLN A 129 -15.14 19.59 14.39
CA GLN A 129 -14.80 19.38 13.00
C GLN A 129 -13.33 18.98 12.79
N ILE A 130 -12.48 19.01 13.82
CA ILE A 130 -11.11 18.48 13.74
C ILE A 130 -11.14 16.98 13.42
N GLY A 131 -12.12 16.23 13.97
CA GLY A 131 -12.36 14.84 13.58
C GLY A 131 -12.68 14.68 12.08
N LYS A 132 -13.42 15.64 11.49
CA LYS A 132 -13.68 15.68 10.05
C LYS A 132 -12.39 15.93 9.26
N SER A 133 -11.58 16.92 9.65
CA SER A 133 -10.26 17.17 9.03
C SER A 133 -9.37 15.92 9.09
N HIS A 134 -9.41 15.17 10.20
CA HIS A 134 -8.68 13.92 10.32
C HIS A 134 -9.16 12.84 9.36
N LEU A 135 -10.48 12.66 9.18
CA LEU A 135 -11.03 11.74 8.18
C LEU A 135 -10.64 12.16 6.75
N GLU A 136 -10.63 13.45 6.47
CA GLU A 136 -10.19 14.02 5.19
C GLU A 136 -8.70 13.76 4.95
N ALA A 137 -7.84 14.01 5.93
CA ALA A 137 -6.40 13.73 5.87
C ALA A 137 -6.13 12.23 5.67
N ALA A 138 -6.85 11.37 6.39
CA ALA A 138 -6.76 9.92 6.24
C ALA A 138 -7.22 9.46 4.84
N THR A 139 -8.26 10.08 4.31
CA THR A 139 -8.74 9.81 2.94
C THR A 139 -7.74 10.28 1.90
N ALA A 140 -7.20 11.50 2.06
CA ALA A 140 -6.18 12.06 1.18
C ALA A 140 -4.90 11.21 1.19
N LEU A 141 -4.47 10.68 2.34
CA LEU A 141 -3.34 9.76 2.39
C LEU A 141 -3.60 8.50 1.57
N GLN A 142 -4.82 7.95 1.60
CA GLN A 142 -5.15 6.75 0.82
C GLN A 142 -5.09 6.98 -0.70
N TYR A 143 -5.20 8.23 -1.18
CA TYR A 143 -4.99 8.56 -2.58
C TYR A 143 -3.54 8.33 -3.05
N LYS A 144 -2.59 8.04 -2.14
CA LYS A 144 -1.25 7.50 -2.48
C LYS A 144 -1.32 6.25 -3.36
N LEU A 145 -2.43 5.53 -3.30
CA LEU A 145 -2.71 4.36 -4.11
C LEU A 145 -2.74 4.68 -5.61
N ILE A 146 -3.24 5.87 -5.97
CA ILE A 146 -3.39 6.35 -7.35
C ILE A 146 -2.29 7.34 -7.70
N LYS A 147 -2.02 8.31 -6.82
CA LYS A 147 -1.03 9.37 -7.06
C LYS A 147 0.41 8.89 -6.88
N GLY A 148 0.63 7.79 -6.15
CA GLY A 148 1.94 7.27 -5.76
C GLY A 148 2.33 7.65 -4.32
N MET A 149 3.40 7.04 -3.81
CA MET A 149 3.99 7.39 -2.50
C MET A 149 4.96 8.58 -2.63
N ASN A 150 5.46 9.09 -1.50
CA ASN A 150 6.47 10.16 -1.44
C ASN A 150 6.00 11.50 -1.98
N GLN A 151 4.82 11.92 -1.54
CA GLN A 151 4.27 13.23 -1.85
C GLN A 151 3.33 13.73 -0.77
N ILE A 152 2.95 15.01 -0.88
CA ILE A 152 1.85 15.61 -0.14
C ILE A 152 0.58 15.54 -0.98
N ILE A 153 -0.53 15.14 -0.36
CA ILE A 153 -1.83 14.96 -1.00
C ILE A 153 -2.86 15.76 -0.20
N PHE A 154 -3.45 16.76 -0.84
CA PHE A 154 -4.49 17.59 -0.24
C PHE A 154 -5.86 16.99 -0.51
N PHE A 155 -6.72 16.93 0.52
CA PHE A 155 -8.09 16.46 0.37
C PHE A 155 -8.90 17.30 -0.62
N SER A 156 -8.67 18.63 -0.65
CA SER A 156 -9.30 19.56 -1.59
C SER A 156 -9.03 19.23 -3.07
N GLU A 157 -7.97 18.49 -3.38
CA GLU A 157 -7.66 18.02 -4.73
C GLU A 157 -8.24 16.62 -5.03
N THR A 158 -8.81 15.96 -4.03
CA THR A 158 -9.36 14.61 -4.21
C THR A 158 -10.72 14.71 -4.87
N SER A 159 -10.94 13.90 -5.90
CA SER A 159 -12.21 13.79 -6.63
C SER A 159 -13.32 13.11 -5.82
N ALA A 160 -13.28 13.17 -4.48
CA ALA A 160 -14.26 12.57 -3.58
C ALA A 160 -15.71 13.01 -3.89
N GLU A 161 -15.88 14.20 -4.49
CA GLU A 161 -17.19 14.75 -4.87
C GLU A 161 -17.67 14.30 -6.27
N ASN A 162 -16.81 13.76 -7.13
CA ASN A 162 -17.16 13.30 -8.47
C ASN A 162 -17.61 11.83 -8.47
N LEU A 163 -18.81 11.60 -7.92
CA LEU A 163 -19.47 10.29 -7.82
C LEU A 163 -20.04 9.73 -9.14
N LYS A 164 -19.51 10.12 -10.31
CA LYS A 164 -19.85 9.42 -11.56
C LYS A 164 -19.10 8.09 -11.60
N MET A 165 -19.62 7.10 -10.86
CA MET A 165 -19.06 5.75 -10.81
C MET A 165 -19.20 5.05 -12.17
N LYS A 166 -18.21 5.23 -13.03
CA LYS A 166 -18.03 4.37 -14.19
C LYS A 166 -17.21 3.16 -13.76
N TRP A 167 -17.89 2.04 -13.55
CA TRP A 167 -17.24 0.78 -13.20
C TRP A 167 -16.34 0.28 -14.34
N TYR A 168 -15.25 -0.40 -13.99
CA TYR A 168 -14.45 -1.13 -14.97
C TYR A 168 -15.21 -2.36 -15.46
N ASP A 169 -14.89 -2.80 -16.67
CA ASP A 169 -15.40 -4.06 -17.19
C ASP A 169 -14.72 -5.22 -16.45
N LYS A 170 -15.52 -6.08 -15.80
CA LYS A 170 -15.02 -7.25 -15.07
C LYS A 170 -14.23 -8.21 -15.97
N GLN A 171 -14.49 -8.18 -17.28
CA GLN A 171 -13.75 -8.99 -18.25
C GLN A 171 -12.24 -8.75 -18.18
N ILE A 172 -11.77 -7.58 -17.75
CA ILE A 172 -10.32 -7.30 -17.68
C ILE A 172 -9.61 -8.20 -16.65
N VAL A 173 -10.24 -8.45 -15.49
CA VAL A 173 -9.70 -9.31 -14.43
C VAL A 173 -9.83 -10.78 -14.83
N GLU A 174 -10.91 -11.14 -15.51
CA GLU A 174 -11.11 -12.49 -16.05
C GLU A 174 -10.08 -12.83 -17.13
N GLN A 175 -9.75 -11.87 -18.01
CA GLN A 175 -8.69 -12.00 -19.00
C GLN A 175 -7.33 -12.18 -18.34
N LEU A 176 -7.05 -11.46 -17.25
CA LEU A 176 -5.82 -11.64 -16.49
C LEU A 176 -5.69 -13.08 -15.98
N ASP A 177 -6.72 -13.62 -15.32
CA ASP A 177 -6.72 -15.03 -14.85
C ASP A 177 -6.52 -16.02 -16.01
N LEU A 178 -7.22 -15.79 -17.13
CA LEU A 178 -7.15 -16.65 -18.31
C LEU A 178 -5.76 -16.67 -18.95
N PHE A 179 -5.15 -15.51 -19.21
CA PHE A 179 -3.82 -15.46 -19.84
C PHE A 179 -2.73 -16.01 -18.93
N ILE A 180 -2.88 -15.85 -17.61
CA ILE A 180 -2.03 -16.47 -16.61
C ILE A 180 -2.10 -18.00 -16.68
N ARG A 181 -3.31 -18.58 -16.77
CA ARG A 181 -3.49 -20.03 -16.94
C ARG A 181 -2.89 -20.54 -18.26
N GLN A 182 -3.00 -19.75 -19.32
CA GLN A 182 -2.42 -20.05 -20.63
C GLN A 182 -0.90 -19.83 -20.68
N ARG A 183 -0.32 -19.17 -19.66
CA ARG A 183 1.09 -18.77 -19.60
C ARG A 183 1.48 -17.83 -20.75
N ASP A 184 0.51 -17.05 -21.24
CA ASP A 184 0.70 -16.07 -22.31
C ASP A 184 1.22 -14.76 -21.75
N MET A 185 2.54 -14.64 -21.74
CA MET A 185 3.24 -13.57 -21.05
C MET A 185 3.06 -12.20 -21.67
N GLU A 186 2.96 -12.15 -23.00
CA GLU A 186 2.74 -10.92 -23.72
C GLU A 186 1.35 -10.36 -23.41
N GLN A 187 0.34 -11.23 -23.35
CA GLN A 187 -1.03 -10.83 -23.05
C GLN A 187 -1.22 -10.45 -21.58
N ILE A 188 -0.53 -11.11 -20.65
CA ILE A 188 -0.53 -10.72 -19.23
C ILE A 188 0.00 -9.30 -19.04
N GLU A 189 1.14 -8.99 -19.64
CA GLU A 189 1.75 -7.66 -19.55
C GLU A 189 0.82 -6.57 -20.12
N LYS A 190 0.16 -6.83 -21.26
CA LYS A 190 -0.85 -5.92 -21.84
C LYS A 190 -2.07 -5.70 -20.94
N VAL A 191 -2.61 -6.76 -20.34
CA VAL A 191 -3.78 -6.64 -19.44
C VAL A 191 -3.41 -5.87 -18.18
N LEU A 192 -2.23 -6.11 -17.61
CA LEU A 192 -1.75 -5.33 -16.46
C LEU A 192 -1.57 -3.85 -16.81
N GLU A 193 -1.03 -3.52 -17.99
CA GLU A 193 -0.93 -2.14 -18.47
C GLU A 193 -2.32 -1.49 -18.61
N GLN A 194 -3.31 -2.22 -19.13
CA GLN A 194 -4.69 -1.72 -19.21
C GLN A 194 -5.30 -1.46 -17.83
N ILE A 195 -5.11 -2.37 -16.88
CA ILE A 195 -5.55 -2.23 -15.47
C ILE A 195 -4.93 -0.97 -14.86
N THR A 196 -3.62 -0.78 -15.02
CA THR A 196 -2.90 0.41 -14.56
C THR A 196 -3.44 1.68 -15.19
N ASN A 197 -3.71 1.68 -16.50
CA ASN A 197 -4.25 2.84 -17.21
C ASN A 197 -5.66 3.20 -16.75
N ILE A 198 -6.49 2.21 -16.40
CA ILE A 198 -7.80 2.45 -15.79
C ILE A 198 -7.63 3.13 -14.43
N ILE A 199 -6.71 2.65 -13.59
CA ILE A 199 -6.48 3.21 -12.24
C ILE A 199 -5.94 4.64 -12.31
N ARG A 200 -5.02 4.92 -13.23
CA ARG A 200 -4.41 6.25 -13.45
C ARG A 200 -5.32 7.23 -14.21
N SER A 201 -6.43 6.75 -14.77
CA SER A 201 -7.37 7.60 -15.51
C SER A 201 -7.89 8.74 -14.62
N PRO A 202 -8.06 9.97 -15.15
CA PRO A 202 -8.71 11.07 -14.44
C PRO A 202 -10.13 10.73 -13.94
N ASP A 203 -10.81 9.79 -14.60
CA ASP A 203 -12.14 9.30 -14.22
C ASP A 203 -12.11 8.28 -13.07
N SER A 204 -10.93 7.82 -12.67
CA SER A 204 -10.74 6.88 -11.58
C SER A 204 -10.89 7.57 -10.23
N ASN A 205 -11.58 6.91 -9.31
CA ASN A 205 -11.66 7.32 -7.92
C ASN A 205 -11.01 6.28 -7.01
N LEU A 206 -10.72 6.69 -5.77
CA LEU A 206 -10.05 5.82 -4.80
C LEU A 206 -10.78 4.48 -4.60
N PHE A 207 -12.10 4.48 -4.63
CA PHE A 207 -12.90 3.28 -4.45
C PHE A 207 -12.72 2.29 -5.61
N LEU A 208 -12.81 2.76 -6.85
CA LEU A 208 -12.57 1.95 -8.06
C LEU A 208 -11.17 1.37 -8.07
N ALA A 209 -10.16 2.19 -7.76
CA ALA A 209 -8.78 1.76 -7.69
C ALA A 209 -8.61 0.62 -6.67
N LYS A 210 -9.18 0.75 -5.47
CA LYS A 210 -9.16 -0.28 -4.43
C LYS A 210 -9.84 -1.58 -4.86
N CYS A 211 -11.02 -1.48 -5.49
CA CYS A 211 -11.73 -2.66 -5.98
C CYS A 211 -10.89 -3.42 -7.02
N LEU A 212 -10.30 -2.71 -7.99
CA LEU A 212 -9.51 -3.34 -9.03
C LEU A 212 -8.21 -3.94 -8.48
N MET A 213 -7.54 -3.27 -7.54
CA MET A 213 -6.38 -3.82 -6.84
C MET A 213 -6.72 -5.09 -6.05
N PHE A 214 -7.86 -5.11 -5.34
CA PHE A 214 -8.32 -6.28 -4.63
C PHE A 214 -8.60 -7.47 -5.56
N ASP A 215 -9.24 -7.20 -6.71
CA ASP A 215 -9.50 -8.21 -7.73
C ASP A 215 -8.20 -8.79 -8.30
N VAL A 216 -7.21 -7.94 -8.59
CA VAL A 216 -5.87 -8.36 -9.02
C VAL A 216 -5.21 -9.21 -7.94
N SER A 217 -5.21 -8.78 -6.68
CA SER A 217 -4.70 -9.57 -5.54
C SER A 217 -5.35 -10.96 -5.49
N GLY A 218 -6.65 -11.06 -5.76
CA GLY A 218 -7.37 -12.33 -5.84
C GLY A 218 -6.90 -13.26 -6.96
N VAL A 219 -6.60 -12.72 -8.15
CA VAL A 219 -5.98 -13.49 -9.25
C VAL A 219 -4.60 -13.98 -8.83
N ILE A 220 -3.77 -13.11 -8.27
CA ILE A 220 -2.42 -13.44 -7.82
C ILE A 220 -2.43 -14.51 -6.72
N MET A 221 -3.36 -14.43 -5.78
CA MET A 221 -3.50 -15.43 -4.72
C MET A 221 -3.76 -16.83 -5.27
N ARG A 222 -4.59 -16.93 -6.31
CA ARG A 222 -4.88 -18.21 -6.98
C ARG A 222 -3.63 -18.78 -7.66
N ILE A 223 -2.79 -17.94 -8.26
CA ILE A 223 -1.50 -18.35 -8.84
C ILE A 223 -0.57 -18.94 -7.78
N VAL A 224 -0.47 -18.26 -6.64
CA VAL A 224 0.36 -18.73 -5.52
C VAL A 224 -0.15 -20.07 -5.01
N GLN A 225 -1.46 -20.25 -4.87
CA GLN A 225 -2.07 -21.52 -4.47
C GLN A 225 -1.79 -22.65 -5.47
N ASP A 226 -1.91 -22.40 -6.77
CA ASP A 226 -1.62 -23.37 -7.82
C ASP A 226 -0.14 -23.82 -7.82
N MET A 227 0.77 -23.00 -7.29
CA MET A 227 2.20 -23.32 -7.15
C MET A 227 2.58 -24.07 -5.87
N GLN A 228 1.76 -24.02 -4.81
CA GLN A 228 2.07 -24.69 -3.53
C GLN A 228 2.49 -26.17 -3.66
N PRO A 229 1.88 -27.01 -4.54
CA PRO A 229 2.28 -28.42 -4.68
C PRO A 229 3.71 -28.61 -5.19
N ILE A 230 4.26 -27.65 -5.94
CA ILE A 230 5.61 -27.69 -6.52
C ILE A 230 6.64 -27.16 -5.50
N GLN A 231 6.17 -26.35 -4.55
CA GLN A 231 6.97 -25.53 -3.66
C GLN A 231 7.52 -26.26 -2.43
N SER A 232 6.88 -27.34 -1.98
CA SER A 232 7.43 -28.19 -0.91
C SER A 232 8.81 -28.79 -1.25
N LYS A 233 9.21 -28.72 -2.53
CA LYS A 233 10.53 -29.13 -3.04
C LYS A 233 11.47 -27.96 -3.40
N LEU A 234 11.02 -26.70 -3.32
CA LEU A 234 11.79 -25.51 -3.69
C LEU A 234 11.75 -24.52 -2.51
N GLU A 235 12.73 -24.62 -1.61
CA GLU A 235 12.86 -23.78 -0.42
C GLU A 235 12.85 -22.27 -0.77
N GLY A 236 11.96 -21.50 -0.13
CA GLY A 236 12.09 -20.05 -0.02
C GLY A 236 11.57 -19.18 -1.18
N MET A 237 10.85 -19.71 -2.17
CA MET A 237 10.45 -18.93 -3.36
C MET A 237 9.10 -18.20 -3.26
N MET A 238 8.39 -18.22 -2.13
CA MET A 238 7.13 -17.47 -2.06
C MET A 238 7.38 -15.99 -1.70
N PRO A 239 6.78 -15.05 -2.43
CA PRO A 239 6.55 -13.73 -1.88
C PRO A 239 5.66 -13.88 -0.66
N ASP A 240 5.94 -13.05 0.35
CA ASP A 240 5.15 -12.96 1.57
C ASP A 240 3.68 -12.72 1.20
N VAL A 241 2.84 -13.75 1.38
CA VAL A 241 1.41 -13.74 0.99
C VAL A 241 0.68 -12.58 1.64
N LEU A 242 1.14 -12.17 2.82
CA LEU A 242 0.59 -11.06 3.56
C LEU A 242 0.74 -9.75 2.78
N LYS A 243 1.78 -9.61 1.92
CA LYS A 243 2.01 -8.44 1.07
C LYS A 243 1.10 -8.38 -0.16
N ILE A 244 0.43 -9.48 -0.53
CA ILE A 244 -0.42 -9.54 -1.73
C ILE A 244 -1.75 -8.81 -1.50
N ASN A 245 -2.19 -8.67 -0.25
CA ASN A 245 -3.46 -8.00 0.10
C ASN A 245 -3.27 -6.56 0.62
N ASP A 246 -2.04 -6.08 0.73
CA ASP A 246 -1.73 -4.78 1.36
C ASP A 246 -0.87 -3.91 0.43
N PHE A 247 -1.30 -3.76 -0.82
CA PHE A 247 -0.65 -2.83 -1.74
C PHE A 247 -0.89 -1.39 -1.30
N HIS A 248 0.19 -0.65 -1.03
CA HIS A 248 0.11 0.74 -0.66
C HIS A 248 0.16 1.68 -1.87
N SER A 249 0.56 1.18 -3.04
CA SER A 249 0.59 1.94 -4.30
C SER A 249 0.40 1.05 -5.53
N LEU A 250 -0.02 1.65 -6.64
CA LEU A 250 -0.08 0.97 -7.94
C LEU A 250 1.29 0.45 -8.37
N GLU A 251 2.36 1.21 -8.12
CA GLU A 251 3.73 0.81 -8.43
C GLU A 251 4.16 -0.44 -7.65
N GLU A 252 3.73 -0.54 -6.38
CA GLU A 252 3.98 -1.71 -5.55
C GLU A 252 3.22 -2.94 -6.03
N MET A 253 1.96 -2.77 -6.45
CA MET A 253 1.16 -3.83 -7.08
C MET A 253 1.86 -4.32 -8.34
N GLU A 254 2.19 -3.44 -9.29
CA GLU A 254 2.89 -3.80 -10.54
C GLU A 254 4.19 -4.56 -10.27
N LYS A 255 5.00 -4.07 -9.34
CA LYS A 255 6.28 -4.71 -8.98
C LYS A 255 6.06 -6.11 -8.40
N THR A 256 5.09 -6.27 -7.51
CA THR A 256 4.80 -7.53 -6.83
C THR A 256 4.21 -8.56 -7.78
N VAL A 257 3.22 -8.14 -8.58
CA VAL A 257 2.59 -8.95 -9.63
C VAL A 257 3.65 -9.44 -10.62
N ASN A 258 4.49 -8.54 -11.14
CA ASN A 258 5.55 -8.90 -12.06
C ASN A 258 6.55 -9.88 -11.43
N LYS A 259 6.93 -9.69 -10.16
CA LYS A 259 7.82 -10.62 -9.45
C LYS A 259 7.21 -12.02 -9.38
N ILE A 260 5.95 -12.15 -8.97
CA ILE A 260 5.24 -13.43 -8.86
C ILE A 260 5.16 -14.13 -10.20
N ILE A 261 4.81 -13.39 -11.24
CA ILE A 261 4.74 -13.93 -12.59
C ILE A 261 6.12 -14.42 -13.08
N GLN A 262 7.21 -13.72 -12.75
CA GLN A 262 8.55 -14.17 -13.11
C GLN A 262 8.97 -15.43 -12.34
N GLU A 263 8.57 -15.57 -11.08
CA GLU A 263 8.76 -16.80 -10.30
C GLU A 263 7.91 -17.96 -10.87
N ALA A 264 6.68 -17.67 -11.31
CA ALA A 264 5.82 -18.59 -12.04
C ALA A 264 6.49 -19.16 -13.28
N LYS A 265 7.05 -18.28 -14.13
CA LYS A 265 7.78 -18.65 -15.36
C LYS A 265 8.89 -19.65 -15.05
N LYS A 266 9.70 -19.39 -14.01
CA LYS A 266 10.80 -20.27 -13.62
C LYS A 266 10.29 -21.66 -13.25
N CYS A 267 9.23 -21.73 -12.44
CA CYS A 267 8.61 -22.99 -12.04
C CYS A 267 8.05 -23.77 -13.24
N TRP A 268 7.32 -23.09 -14.14
CA TRP A 268 6.75 -23.72 -15.34
C TRP A 268 7.83 -24.25 -16.29
N LYS A 269 8.92 -23.52 -16.48
CA LYS A 269 10.06 -23.97 -17.30
C LYS A 269 10.73 -25.21 -16.70
N PHE A 270 10.91 -25.24 -15.38
CA PHE A 270 11.45 -26.40 -14.67
C PHE A 270 10.57 -27.65 -14.83
N MET A 271 9.25 -27.49 -14.69
CA MET A 271 8.29 -28.59 -14.91
C MET A 271 8.33 -29.12 -16.36
N SER A 272 8.36 -28.22 -17.36
CA SER A 272 8.43 -28.62 -18.77
C SER A 272 9.68 -29.44 -19.05
N ASN A 273 10.82 -29.06 -18.48
CA ASN A 273 12.07 -29.80 -18.62
C ASN A 273 12.00 -31.18 -17.94
N LEU A 274 11.42 -31.27 -16.74
CA LEU A 274 11.23 -32.55 -16.04
C LEU A 274 10.31 -33.50 -16.82
N VAL A 275 9.19 -33.00 -17.36
CA VAL A 275 8.29 -33.80 -18.20
C VAL A 275 9.02 -34.27 -19.46
N GLY A 276 9.82 -33.41 -20.08
CA GLY A 276 10.67 -33.78 -21.21
C GLY A 276 11.68 -34.88 -20.87
N ILE A 277 12.33 -34.81 -19.72
CA ILE A 277 13.25 -35.85 -19.22
C ILE A 277 12.50 -37.16 -18.96
N ILE A 278 11.33 -37.10 -18.32
CA ILE A 278 10.50 -38.29 -18.05
C ILE A 278 10.04 -38.93 -19.36
N TYR A 279 9.56 -38.14 -20.32
CA TYR A 279 9.18 -38.65 -21.65
C TYR A 279 10.37 -39.25 -22.39
N TYR A 280 11.53 -38.60 -22.36
CA TYR A 280 12.75 -39.13 -22.96
C TYR A 280 13.17 -40.46 -22.32
N TRP A 281 13.12 -40.56 -21.00
CA TRP A 281 13.37 -41.81 -20.26
C TRP A 281 12.34 -42.88 -20.58
N MET A 282 11.05 -42.54 -20.65
CA MET A 282 10.00 -43.49 -21.04
C MET A 282 10.24 -44.03 -22.45
N ILE A 283 10.56 -43.17 -23.42
CA ILE A 283 10.90 -43.57 -24.79
C ILE A 283 12.15 -44.45 -24.78
N TYR A 284 13.21 -44.04 -24.09
CA TYR A 284 14.46 -44.80 -24.01
C TYR A 284 14.26 -46.19 -23.39
N CYS A 285 13.55 -46.28 -22.26
CA CYS A 285 13.19 -47.55 -21.64
C CYS A 285 12.32 -48.41 -22.55
N ASN A 286 11.37 -47.83 -23.30
CA ASN A 286 10.50 -48.57 -24.20
C ASN A 286 11.27 -49.09 -25.43
N ILE A 287 12.20 -48.30 -25.98
CA ILE A 287 13.13 -48.73 -27.03
C ILE A 287 13.98 -49.90 -26.53
N TYR A 288 14.58 -49.82 -25.35
CA TYR A 288 15.34 -50.92 -24.77
C TYR A 288 14.49 -52.18 -24.55
N LYS A 289 13.22 -52.01 -24.14
CA LYS A 289 12.27 -53.13 -24.01
C LYS A 289 12.00 -53.82 -25.35
N ILE A 290 11.81 -53.04 -26.42
CA ILE A 290 11.60 -53.54 -27.79
C ILE A 290 12.86 -54.24 -28.31
N THR A 291 14.05 -53.69 -28.08
CA THR A 291 15.32 -54.30 -28.50
C THR A 291 15.57 -55.63 -27.78
N ILE A 292 15.29 -55.71 -26.47
CA ILE A 292 15.42 -56.95 -25.69
C ILE A 292 14.39 -58.00 -26.13
N MET A 293 13.14 -57.60 -26.44
CA MET A 293 12.13 -58.53 -26.97
C MET A 293 12.48 -59.05 -28.37
N SER A 294 13.05 -58.19 -29.23
CA SER A 294 13.48 -58.57 -30.59
C SER A 294 14.67 -59.52 -30.58
N ILE A 295 15.62 -59.32 -29.66
CA ILE A 295 16.73 -60.24 -29.42
C ILE A 295 16.21 -61.58 -28.88
N ASN A 296 15.28 -61.57 -27.92
CA ASN A 296 14.71 -62.82 -27.38
C ASN A 296 13.86 -63.60 -28.39
N SER A 297 13.28 -62.97 -29.42
CA SER A 297 12.60 -63.67 -30.52
C SER A 297 13.55 -64.29 -31.55
N LEU A 298 14.81 -63.82 -31.63
CA LEU A 298 15.86 -64.41 -32.47
C LEU A 298 16.52 -65.64 -31.81
N PHE A 299 16.30 -65.84 -30.49
CA PHE A 299 16.89 -66.93 -29.70
C PHE A 299 15.85 -67.94 -29.17
N LYS A 300 14.62 -67.94 -29.68
CA LYS A 300 13.69 -69.07 -29.47
C LYS A 300 13.87 -70.09 -30.60
N PRO A 301 14.06 -71.39 -30.29
CA PRO A 301 14.20 -72.46 -31.27
C PRO A 301 12.92 -72.70 -32.07
#